data_AF-X1KBS0-F1
#
_entry.id   AF-X1KBS0-F1
#
_cell.length_a   1.000
_cell.length_b   1.000
_cell.length_c   1.000
_cell.angle_alpha   90.00
_cell.angle_beta   90.00
_cell.angle_gamma   90.00
#
_symmetry.space_group_name_H-M   'P 1'
#
loop_
_entity.id
_entity.type
_entity.pdbx_description
1 polymer ?
#
loop_
_entity_poly.entity_id
_entity_poly.type
_entity_poly.pdbx_seq_one_letter_code
_entity_poly.pdbx_strand_id
1 'polypeptide(L)'
;DIGQYARAVVPRGTLAVVTDLHEIANVCGLEGIRYVLRSARRLPLELFLMAPSCVPATHLETSGASLEPQALRHVLRWKDCIGLGEVMNFPGVLSGDESVLSKIDLARGKVVDGHAPGVTGKNLSAYIAAGIYSDHESVSLDEARDKLRQGMYVMIREGSSEKNLDA
;
A
#
# COMPACT_ATOMS: atom_id res chain seq x y z
N ASP A 1 -8.54 13.23 11.73
CA ASP A 1 -7.30 13.42 12.50
C ASP A 1 -6.88 12.08 13.10
N ILE A 2 -5.59 11.73 13.01
CA ILE A 2 -5.01 10.49 13.52
C ILE A 2 -5.19 10.35 15.04
N GLY A 3 -5.29 11.48 15.77
CA GLY A 3 -5.61 11.49 17.20
C GLY A 3 -6.97 10.86 17.53
N GLN A 4 -8.00 11.15 16.73
CA GLN A 4 -9.33 10.54 16.92
C GLN A 4 -9.34 9.06 16.56
N TYR A 5 -8.57 8.66 15.54
CA TYR A 5 -8.40 7.25 15.20
C TYR A 5 -7.75 6.48 16.35
N ALA A 6 -6.63 6.98 16.89
CA ALA A 6 -5.96 6.38 18.04
C ALA A 6 -6.88 6.25 19.26
N ARG A 7 -7.67 7.29 19.56
CA ARG A 7 -8.68 7.26 20.64
C ARG A 7 -9.71 6.14 20.45
N ALA A 8 -10.06 5.80 19.22
CA ALA A 8 -11.04 4.75 18.92
C ALA A 8 -10.45 3.34 19.03
N VAL A 9 -9.22 3.14 18.57
CA VAL A 9 -8.63 1.80 18.38
C VAL A 9 -7.72 1.34 19.52
N VAL A 10 -7.00 2.25 20.19
CA VAL A 10 -6.05 1.91 21.26
C VAL A 10 -6.74 1.26 22.46
N PRO A 11 -7.89 1.77 22.96
CA PRO A 11 -8.63 1.09 24.04
C PRO A 11 -9.15 -0.29 23.65
N ARG A 12 -9.15 -0.64 22.35
CA ARG A 12 -9.58 -1.93 21.81
C ARG A 12 -8.41 -2.86 21.49
N GLY A 13 -7.18 -2.47 21.85
CA GLY A 13 -5.98 -3.31 21.73
C GLY A 13 -5.15 -3.08 20.47
N THR A 14 -5.55 -2.21 19.55
CA THR A 14 -4.72 -1.85 18.39
C THR A 14 -3.64 -0.85 18.80
N LEU A 15 -2.38 -1.31 18.84
CA LEU A 15 -1.23 -0.49 19.24
C LEU A 15 -0.34 -0.08 18.07
N ALA A 16 -0.53 -0.68 16.89
CA ALA A 16 0.24 -0.38 15.70
C ALA A 16 -0.64 -0.43 14.45
N VAL A 17 -0.33 0.43 13.47
CA VAL A 17 -0.97 0.45 12.15
C VAL A 17 0.10 0.57 11.07
N VAL A 18 -0.07 -0.20 9.99
CA VAL A 18 0.64 -0.02 8.73
C VAL A 18 -0.29 0.71 7.77
N THR A 19 0.14 1.82 7.20
CA THR A 19 -0.69 2.64 6.30
C THR A 19 0.17 3.29 5.24
N ASP A 20 -0.37 3.45 4.04
CA ASP A 20 0.31 4.16 2.96
C ASP A 20 -0.02 5.65 2.88
N LEU A 21 -1.14 6.08 3.48
CA LEU A 21 -1.64 7.46 3.47
C LEU A 21 -1.82 8.01 2.04
N HIS A 22 -2.14 7.17 1.05
CA HIS A 22 -2.22 7.58 -0.35
C HIS A 22 -3.26 8.68 -0.60
N GLU A 23 -4.34 8.75 0.18
CA GLU A 23 -5.36 9.80 0.07
C GLU A 23 -4.82 11.17 0.48
N ILE A 24 -4.08 11.20 1.60
CA ILE A 24 -3.46 12.43 2.09
C ILE A 24 -2.33 12.84 1.15
N ALA A 25 -1.62 11.88 0.57
CA ALA A 25 -0.60 12.13 -0.43
C ALA A 25 -1.18 12.72 -1.71
N ASN A 26 -2.31 12.21 -2.21
CA ASN A 26 -2.98 12.73 -3.40
C ASN A 26 -3.44 14.18 -3.24
N VAL A 27 -3.86 14.59 -2.05
CA VAL A 27 -4.34 15.96 -1.79
C VAL A 27 -3.22 16.92 -1.38
N CYS A 28 -2.33 16.50 -0.47
CA CYS A 28 -1.37 17.37 0.21
C CYS A 28 0.10 16.99 -0.03
N GLY A 29 0.36 15.96 -0.83
CA GLY A 29 1.71 15.47 -1.11
C GLY A 29 2.46 15.03 0.16
N LEU A 30 3.79 15.11 0.10
CA LEU A 30 4.67 14.68 1.19
C LEU A 30 4.49 15.47 2.49
N GLU A 31 4.06 16.73 2.40
CA GLU A 31 3.82 17.55 3.59
C GLU A 31 2.61 17.06 4.38
N GLY A 32 1.57 16.56 3.70
CA GLY A 32 0.44 15.89 4.34
C GLY A 32 0.88 14.63 5.09
N ILE A 33 1.70 13.78 4.46
CA ILE A 33 2.24 12.58 5.09
C ILE A 33 3.07 12.94 6.34
N ARG A 34 3.97 13.94 6.22
CA ARG A 34 4.78 14.43 7.36
C ARG A 34 3.96 14.99 8.49
N TYR A 35 2.86 15.66 8.17
CA TYR A 35 1.94 16.16 9.18
C TYR A 35 1.36 15.00 10.00
N VAL A 36 0.85 13.95 9.35
CA VAL A 36 0.28 12.78 10.03
C VAL A 36 1.34 12.06 10.86
N LEU A 37 2.53 11.79 10.32
CA LEU A 37 3.61 11.12 11.04
C LEU A 37 4.03 11.90 12.29
N ARG A 38 4.16 13.23 12.20
CA ARG A 38 4.49 14.07 13.37
C ARG A 38 3.41 14.04 14.43
N SER A 39 2.14 14.04 14.03
CA SER A 39 1.00 13.94 14.95
C SER A 39 0.96 12.57 15.63
N ALA A 40 1.22 11.49 14.90
CA ALA A 40 1.21 10.12 15.43
C ALA A 40 2.29 9.88 16.51
N ARG A 41 3.48 10.49 16.40
CA ARG A 41 4.57 10.36 17.38
C ARG A 41 4.23 10.75 18.82
N ARG A 42 3.12 11.46 19.03
CA ARG A 42 2.65 11.89 20.36
C ARG A 42 1.51 11.03 20.91
N LEU A 43 1.13 9.98 20.20
CA LEU A 43 -0.01 9.12 20.52
C LEU A 43 0.47 7.75 21.03
N PRO A 44 -0.34 7.03 21.82
CA PRO A 44 -0.07 5.64 22.19
C PRO A 44 -0.41 4.68 21.03
N LEU A 45 0.01 5.01 19.81
CA LEU A 45 -0.22 4.26 18.58
C LEU A 45 1.01 4.37 17.68
N GLU A 46 1.65 3.25 17.40
CA GLU A 46 2.77 3.17 16.45
C GLU A 46 2.22 3.24 15.01
N LEU A 47 2.82 4.07 14.17
CA LEU A 47 2.41 4.22 12.78
C LEU A 47 3.58 3.93 11.85
N PHE A 48 3.45 2.88 11.05
CA PHE A 48 4.40 2.48 10.04
C PHE A 48 3.90 2.90 8.66
N LEU A 49 4.71 3.67 7.94
CA LEU A 49 4.39 4.15 6.62
C LEU A 49 4.80 3.13 5.55
N MET A 50 3.90 2.90 4.61
CA MET A 50 4.22 2.38 3.29
C MET A 50 4.25 3.55 2.31
N ALA A 51 5.28 3.72 1.50
CA ALA A 51 5.36 4.88 0.62
C ALA A 51 4.26 4.80 -0.47
N PRO A 52 3.41 5.82 -0.67
CA PRO A 52 2.36 5.74 -1.70
C PRO A 52 2.95 5.52 -3.09
N SER A 53 2.50 4.47 -3.78
CA SER A 53 3.03 4.02 -5.07
C SER A 53 2.41 4.80 -6.27
N CYS A 54 1.14 5.19 -6.12
CA CYS A 54 0.26 5.68 -7.19
C CYS A 54 -0.36 7.03 -6.78
N VAL A 55 0.42 8.10 -6.94
CA VAL A 55 -0.03 9.49 -6.74
C VAL A 55 0.38 10.32 -7.96
N PRO A 56 -0.55 10.67 -8.89
CA PRO A 56 -1.96 10.23 -8.94
C PRO A 56 -2.13 8.73 -9.24
N ALA A 57 -3.35 8.22 -9.06
CA ALA A 57 -3.68 6.83 -9.38
C ALA A 57 -3.70 6.58 -10.89
N THR A 58 -4.09 7.60 -11.67
CA THR A 58 -4.11 7.55 -13.14
C THR A 58 -3.63 8.85 -13.76
N HIS A 59 -3.17 8.78 -15.01
CA HIS A 59 -2.83 9.96 -15.82
C HIS A 59 -4.08 10.68 -16.38
N LEU A 60 -5.27 10.10 -16.18
CA LEU A 60 -6.55 10.62 -16.67
C LEU A 60 -7.24 11.59 -15.70
N GLU A 61 -6.62 11.89 -14.55
CA GLU A 61 -7.19 12.74 -13.50
C GLU A 61 -6.26 13.88 -13.11
N THR A 62 -6.76 14.77 -12.25
CA THR A 62 -5.97 15.82 -11.61
C THR A 62 -5.90 15.55 -10.11
N SER A 63 -4.71 15.65 -9.52
CA SER A 63 -4.45 15.50 -8.10
C SER A 63 -3.84 16.77 -7.50
N GLY A 64 -3.90 16.90 -6.17
CA GLY A 64 -3.23 17.98 -5.45
C GLY A 64 -1.71 17.83 -5.38
N ALA A 65 -1.18 16.64 -5.70
CA ALA A 65 0.26 16.36 -5.78
C ALA A 65 0.60 15.21 -6.74
N SER A 66 1.85 15.17 -7.20
CA SER A 66 2.46 14.01 -7.87
C SER A 66 3.65 13.50 -7.06
N LEU A 67 3.76 12.18 -6.90
CA LEU A 67 4.93 11.53 -6.30
C LEU A 67 5.79 10.86 -7.37
N GLU A 68 6.68 11.67 -7.93
CA GLU A 68 7.71 11.22 -8.86
C GLU A 68 8.74 10.28 -8.20
N PRO A 69 9.48 9.48 -8.99
CA PRO A 69 10.48 8.53 -8.46
C PRO A 69 11.48 9.13 -7.46
N GLN A 70 11.88 10.40 -7.64
CA GLN A 70 12.78 11.07 -6.71
C GLN A 70 12.14 11.34 -5.34
N ALA A 71 10.87 11.75 -5.32
CA ALA A 71 10.10 11.94 -4.09
C ALA A 71 9.92 10.60 -3.37
N LEU A 72 9.58 9.54 -4.11
CA LEU A 72 9.42 8.19 -3.58
C LEU A 72 10.72 7.67 -2.95
N ARG A 73 11.86 7.86 -3.62
CA ARG A 73 13.18 7.51 -3.08
C ARG A 73 13.48 8.23 -1.76
N HIS A 74 13.02 9.48 -1.61
CA HIS A 74 13.18 10.23 -0.37
C HIS A 74 12.33 9.65 0.77
N VAL A 75 11.06 9.33 0.48
CA VAL A 75 10.13 8.74 1.47
C VAL A 75 10.61 7.38 1.93
N LEU A 76 11.07 6.52 1.03
CA LEU A 76 11.58 5.18 1.35
C LEU A 76 12.78 5.20 2.32
N ARG A 77 13.47 6.33 2.44
CA ARG A 77 14.58 6.53 3.39
C ARG A 77 14.15 7.05 4.75
N TRP A 78 12.87 7.40 4.93
CA TRP A 78 12.37 7.84 6.23
C TRP A 78 12.39 6.68 7.21
N LYS A 79 12.75 6.97 8.46
CA LYS A 79 12.80 5.97 9.54
C LYS A 79 11.46 5.25 9.72
N ASP A 80 10.36 5.99 9.57
CA ASP A 80 9.00 5.50 9.75
C ASP A 80 8.49 4.73 8.51
N CYS A 81 9.23 4.73 7.40
CA CYS A 81 8.82 4.09 6.13
C CYS A 81 9.42 2.69 5.97
N ILE A 82 8.58 1.67 6.01
CA ILE A 82 8.99 0.27 6.00
C ILE A 82 8.93 -0.37 4.61
N GLY A 83 8.21 0.22 3.64
CA GLY A 83 8.06 -0.35 2.31
C GLY A 83 7.38 0.57 1.29
N LEU A 84 7.01 0.00 0.16
CA LEU A 84 6.18 0.62 -0.88
C LEU A 84 4.73 0.15 -0.69
N GLY A 85 3.80 1.10 -0.64
CA GLY A 85 2.37 0.88 -0.52
C GLY A 85 1.76 0.27 -1.76
N GLU A 86 0.48 -0.06 -1.64
CA GLU A 86 -0.24 -0.92 -2.56
C GLU A 86 0.00 -0.60 -4.04
N VAL A 87 0.56 -1.54 -4.81
CA VAL A 87 0.82 -1.33 -6.25
C VAL A 87 -0.46 -1.61 -7.05
N MET A 88 -1.38 -0.65 -7.02
CA MET A 88 -2.69 -0.73 -7.66
C MET A 88 -2.64 -0.68 -9.19
N ASN A 89 -1.59 -0.11 -9.78
CA ASN A 89 -1.37 -0.19 -11.23
C ASN A 89 -0.80 -1.55 -11.65
N PHE A 90 -1.48 -2.64 -11.27
CA PHE A 90 -1.16 -3.99 -11.73
C PHE A 90 -1.20 -4.12 -13.26
N PRO A 91 -2.06 -3.42 -14.03
CA PRO A 91 -1.99 -3.48 -15.50
C PRO A 91 -0.63 -3.01 -16.02
N GLY A 92 -0.07 -1.92 -15.45
CA GLY A 92 1.26 -1.41 -15.78
C GLY A 92 2.37 -2.39 -15.41
N VAL A 93 2.24 -3.11 -14.28
CA VAL A 93 3.17 -4.20 -13.93
C VAL A 93 3.14 -5.30 -14.99
N LEU A 94 1.95 -5.77 -15.35
CA LEU A 94 1.76 -6.88 -16.29
C LEU A 94 2.18 -6.52 -17.73
N SER A 95 2.04 -5.24 -18.12
CA SER A 95 2.49 -4.76 -19.43
C SER A 95 3.97 -4.41 -19.47
N GLY A 96 4.69 -4.48 -18.35
CA GLY A 96 6.10 -4.12 -18.26
C GLY A 96 6.36 -2.62 -18.37
N ASP A 97 5.45 -1.79 -17.87
CA ASP A 97 5.61 -0.33 -17.87
C ASP A 97 6.84 0.08 -17.04
N GLU A 98 7.82 0.70 -17.69
CA GLU A 98 9.10 1.08 -17.07
C GLU A 98 8.91 2.07 -15.90
N SER A 99 7.91 2.94 -15.98
CA SER A 99 7.64 3.91 -14.91
C SER A 99 7.12 3.22 -13.65
N VAL A 100 6.29 2.18 -13.80
CA VAL A 100 5.78 1.38 -12.69
C VAL A 100 6.87 0.47 -12.13
N LEU A 101 7.59 -0.25 -12.99
CA LEU A 101 8.67 -1.16 -12.58
C LEU A 101 9.81 -0.42 -11.90
N SER A 102 10.15 0.79 -12.35
CA SER A 102 11.19 1.60 -11.69
C SER A 102 10.81 2.00 -10.26
N LYS A 103 9.52 2.30 -9.99
CA LYS A 103 9.04 2.58 -8.63
C LYS A 103 9.17 1.37 -7.72
N ILE A 104 8.87 0.17 -8.23
CA ILE A 104 9.05 -1.08 -7.49
C ILE A 104 10.54 -1.33 -7.20
N ASP A 105 11.41 -1.11 -8.18
CA ASP A 105 12.86 -1.27 -8.03
C ASP A 105 13.46 -0.32 -6.97
N LEU A 106 12.91 0.89 -6.82
CA LEU A 106 13.31 1.82 -5.74
C LEU A 106 13.12 1.23 -4.33
N ALA A 107 12.15 0.33 -4.17
CA ALA A 107 11.83 -0.34 -2.92
C ALA A 107 12.52 -1.71 -2.77
N ARG A 108 13.46 -2.05 -3.67
CA ARG A 108 14.23 -3.31 -3.58
C ARG A 108 14.87 -3.48 -2.21
N GLY A 109 14.62 -4.63 -1.58
CA GLY A 109 15.08 -4.95 -0.23
C GLY A 109 14.17 -4.43 0.89
N LYS A 110 13.03 -3.81 0.55
CA LYS A 110 11.94 -3.47 1.47
C LYS A 110 10.67 -4.26 1.10
N VAL A 111 9.65 -4.14 1.93
CA VAL A 111 8.32 -4.70 1.65
C VAL A 111 7.67 -3.93 0.49
N VAL A 112 6.98 -4.64 -0.39
CA VAL A 112 6.16 -4.05 -1.45
C VAL A 112 4.78 -4.67 -1.36
N ASP A 113 3.80 -3.84 -1.02
CA ASP A 113 2.41 -4.27 -0.91
C ASP A 113 1.71 -4.25 -2.26
N GLY A 114 0.83 -5.22 -2.47
CA GLY A 114 0.04 -5.36 -3.70
C GLY A 114 -1.41 -4.97 -3.55
N HIS A 115 -2.01 -4.72 -4.71
CA HIS A 115 -3.44 -4.50 -4.94
C HIS A 115 -3.76 -5.05 -6.33
N ALA A 116 -4.22 -6.29 -6.38
CA ALA A 116 -4.35 -7.07 -7.59
C ALA A 116 -5.68 -7.85 -7.63
N PRO A 117 -6.83 -7.14 -7.66
CA PRO A 117 -8.15 -7.78 -7.73
C PRO A 117 -8.32 -8.58 -9.02
N GLY A 118 -8.72 -9.85 -8.90
CA GLY A 118 -8.99 -10.74 -10.03
C GLY A 118 -7.75 -11.25 -10.77
N VAL A 119 -6.54 -10.96 -10.27
CA VAL A 119 -5.29 -11.39 -10.91
C VAL A 119 -4.93 -12.81 -10.45
N THR A 120 -4.88 -13.75 -11.41
CA THR A 120 -4.67 -15.18 -11.15
C THR A 120 -3.68 -15.80 -12.15
N GLY A 121 -3.26 -17.04 -11.88
CA GLY A 121 -2.47 -17.86 -12.80
C GLY A 121 -1.16 -17.18 -13.20
N LYS A 122 -0.86 -17.15 -14.52
CA LYS A 122 0.39 -16.58 -15.05
C LYS A 122 0.54 -15.08 -14.80
N ASN A 123 -0.58 -14.33 -14.79
CA ASN A 123 -0.54 -12.91 -14.51
C ASN A 123 -0.17 -12.66 -13.04
N LEU A 124 -0.72 -13.47 -12.13
CA LEU A 124 -0.31 -13.45 -10.73
C LEU A 124 1.18 -13.79 -10.57
N SER A 125 1.67 -14.80 -11.28
CA SER A 125 3.09 -15.14 -11.28
C SER A 125 3.96 -13.98 -11.77
N ALA A 126 3.53 -13.25 -12.81
CA ALA A 126 4.25 -12.07 -13.31
C ALA A 126 4.25 -10.92 -12.30
N TYR A 127 3.11 -10.67 -11.63
CA TYR A 127 3.00 -9.66 -10.58
C TYR A 127 3.91 -9.96 -9.38
N ILE A 128 3.93 -11.21 -8.93
CA ILE A 128 4.83 -11.67 -7.86
C ILE A 128 6.30 -11.58 -8.30
N ALA A 129 6.62 -11.95 -9.53
CA ALA A 129 7.97 -11.87 -10.08
C ALA A 129 8.52 -10.43 -10.14
N ALA A 130 7.64 -9.43 -10.20
CA ALA A 130 8.04 -8.02 -10.10
C ALA A 130 8.51 -7.63 -8.68
N GLY A 131 8.29 -8.47 -7.67
CA GLY A 131 8.71 -8.25 -6.29
C GLY A 131 7.58 -7.86 -5.33
N ILE A 132 6.32 -8.07 -5.73
CA ILE A 132 5.14 -7.72 -4.95
C ILE A 132 4.60 -8.98 -4.27
N TYR A 133 4.68 -9.02 -2.94
CA TYR A 133 4.51 -10.28 -2.20
C TYR A 133 3.29 -10.35 -1.29
N SER A 134 2.48 -9.31 -1.23
CA SER A 134 1.24 -9.30 -0.45
C SER A 134 0.09 -8.77 -1.26
N ASP A 135 -1.14 -9.17 -0.93
CA ASP A 135 -2.33 -8.61 -1.53
C ASP A 135 -3.51 -8.64 -0.56
N HIS A 136 -4.37 -7.64 -0.67
CA HIS A 136 -5.55 -7.45 0.18
C HIS A 136 -6.85 -7.37 -0.65
N GLU A 137 -6.80 -7.73 -1.93
CA GLU A 137 -7.90 -7.58 -2.90
C GLU A 137 -8.39 -8.94 -3.42
N SER A 138 -8.31 -9.98 -2.60
CA SER A 138 -8.89 -11.28 -2.97
C SER A 138 -10.42 -11.19 -2.91
N VAL A 139 -11.08 -11.24 -4.07
CA VAL A 139 -12.54 -11.13 -4.17
C VAL A 139 -13.24 -12.49 -4.12
N SER A 140 -12.47 -13.58 -4.15
CA SER A 140 -12.97 -14.96 -3.98
C SER A 140 -11.98 -15.83 -3.21
N LEU A 141 -12.50 -16.89 -2.58
CA LEU A 141 -11.69 -17.88 -1.88
C LEU A 141 -10.68 -18.58 -2.80
N ASP A 142 -11.06 -18.83 -4.06
CA ASP A 142 -10.18 -19.48 -5.02
C ASP A 142 -9.02 -18.57 -5.45
N GLU A 143 -9.26 -17.27 -5.57
CA GLU A 143 -8.22 -16.28 -5.80
C GLU A 143 -7.26 -16.19 -4.60
N ALA A 144 -7.78 -16.12 -3.38
CA ALA A 144 -6.96 -16.15 -2.17
C ALA A 144 -6.10 -17.43 -2.09
N ARG A 145 -6.67 -18.58 -2.45
CA ARG A 145 -5.93 -19.86 -2.51
C ARG A 145 -4.84 -19.85 -3.58
N ASP A 146 -5.08 -19.26 -4.75
CA ASP A 146 -4.06 -19.13 -5.80
C ASP A 146 -2.90 -18.25 -5.33
N LYS A 147 -3.20 -17.10 -4.72
CA LYS A 147 -2.21 -16.21 -4.08
C LYS A 147 -1.36 -16.92 -3.03
N LEU A 148 -1.98 -17.65 -2.10
CA LEU A 148 -1.26 -18.44 -1.11
C LEU A 148 -0.39 -19.53 -1.75
N ARG A 149 -0.90 -20.25 -2.75
CA ARG A 149 -0.16 -21.33 -3.44
C ARG A 149 1.06 -20.80 -4.18
N GLN A 150 1.00 -19.57 -4.70
CA GLN A 150 2.13 -18.92 -5.38
C GLN A 150 3.08 -18.19 -4.42
N GLY A 151 2.85 -18.27 -3.10
CA GLY A 151 3.74 -17.73 -2.07
C GLY A 151 3.48 -16.28 -1.69
N MET A 152 2.31 -15.73 -2.05
CA MET A 152 1.89 -14.38 -1.68
C MET A 152 1.24 -14.38 -0.29
N TYR A 153 1.50 -13.34 0.50
CA TYR A 153 0.78 -13.06 1.74
C TYR A 153 -0.61 -12.52 1.42
N VAL A 154 -1.66 -13.21 1.87
CA VAL A 154 -3.03 -12.71 1.76
C VAL A 154 -3.39 -11.93 3.02
N MET A 155 -3.71 -10.65 2.87
CA MET A 155 -4.22 -9.80 3.93
C MET A 155 -5.75 -9.82 3.91
N ILE A 156 -6.35 -10.48 4.91
CA ILE A 156 -7.80 -10.58 5.03
C ILE A 156 -8.35 -9.24 5.56
N ARG A 157 -9.33 -8.66 4.88
CA ARG A 157 -10.01 -7.43 5.31
C ARG A 157 -11.36 -7.73 5.94
N GLU A 158 -11.60 -7.11 7.08
CA GLU A 158 -12.89 -7.09 7.75
C GLU A 158 -13.21 -5.66 8.16
N GLY A 159 -14.27 -5.09 7.59
CA GLY A 159 -14.58 -3.68 7.70
C GLY A 159 -16.03 -3.36 7.34
N SER A 160 -16.29 -2.07 7.09
CA SER A 160 -17.61 -1.61 6.63
C SER A 160 -17.88 -1.99 5.17
N SER A 161 -16.82 -2.04 4.36
CA SER A 161 -16.89 -2.26 2.92
C SER A 161 -16.56 -3.71 2.55
N GLU A 162 -15.73 -4.38 3.35
CA GLU A 162 -15.23 -5.73 3.08
C GLU A 162 -15.60 -6.70 4.19
N LYS A 163 -15.95 -7.91 3.79
CA LYS A 163 -16.39 -9.03 4.64
C LYS A 163 -15.63 -10.31 4.30
N ASN A 164 -14.30 -10.23 4.21
CA ASN A 164 -13.50 -11.36 3.75
C ASN A 164 -13.31 -12.44 4.81
N LEU A 165 -13.59 -12.18 6.09
CA LEU A 165 -13.37 -13.16 7.15
C LEU A 165 -14.35 -14.35 7.06
N ASP A 166 -15.58 -14.08 6.62
CA ASP A 166 -16.67 -15.07 6.55
C ASP A 166 -16.84 -15.70 5.14
N ALA A 167 -15.93 -15.40 4.21
CA ALA A 167 -16.03 -15.74 2.79
C ALA A 167 -15.34 -17.06 2.39
#